data_AF-T0ZG57-F1
#
_entry.id   AF-T0ZG57-F1
#
_cell.length_a   1.000
_cell.length_b   1.000
_cell.length_c   1.000
_cell.angle_alpha   90.00
_cell.angle_beta   90.00
_cell.angle_gamma   90.00
#
_symmetry.space_group_name_H-M   'P 1'
#
loop_
_entity.id
_entity.type
_entity.pdbx_description
1 polymer ?
#
loop_
_entity_poly.entity_id
_entity_poly.type
_entity_poly.pdbx_seq_one_letter_code
_entity_poly.pdbx_strand_id
1 'polypeptide(L)'
;SPNVIRSWGSIFDELPECELKREAYQALKTFAEGWGEGYAEAFREALREPSGKAMANQEQEQEQEQEQEQEQEPNPVRLRAPVGEGLQSDLVSTRTRQGELLNASGDPAAAAAEVQTRVAVERVFAHWRQRFGHAKAVLDTKRHNIISSALGMYSEADLCQAIDGYRNSPHHMGHNDRNTVYDDITLFLRDAQHIDAGLR
;
A
#
# COMPACT_ATOMS: atom_id res chain seq x y z
N SER A 1 -7.11 1.56 15.37
CA SER A 1 -6.86 2.28 16.63
C SER A 1 -5.80 3.36 16.39
N PRO A 2 -5.73 4.43 17.18
CA PRO A 2 -4.79 5.56 16.93
C PRO A 2 -3.31 5.16 16.83
N ASN A 3 -2.88 4.12 17.57
CA ASN A 3 -1.51 3.63 17.50
C ASN A 3 -1.12 3.04 16.12
N VAL A 4 -2.09 2.59 15.32
CA VAL A 4 -1.82 2.15 13.94
C VAL A 4 -1.47 3.35 13.06
N ILE A 5 -2.17 4.48 13.22
CA ILE A 5 -1.85 5.71 12.49
C ILE A 5 -0.44 6.21 12.86
N ARG A 6 -0.08 6.15 14.15
CA ARG A 6 1.31 6.43 14.60
C ARG A 6 2.38 5.59 13.91
N SER A 7 2.09 4.32 13.62
CA SER A 7 3.05 3.46 12.90
C SER A 7 3.21 3.78 11.41
N TRP A 8 2.34 4.60 10.81
CA TRP A 8 2.46 4.99 9.40
C TRP A 8 3.57 6.00 9.15
N GLY A 9 3.94 6.82 10.15
CA GLY A 9 4.92 7.89 10.00
C GLY A 9 6.26 7.42 9.43
N SER A 10 6.83 6.33 9.97
CA SER A 10 8.12 5.80 9.50
C SER A 10 8.08 5.31 8.05
N ILE A 11 6.98 4.69 7.62
CA ILE A 11 6.80 4.22 6.24
C ILE A 11 6.58 5.42 5.31
N PHE A 12 5.86 6.44 5.78
CA PHE A 12 5.57 7.64 5.00
C PHE A 12 6.81 8.53 4.80
N ASP A 13 7.70 8.58 5.78
CA ASP A 13 8.99 9.28 5.69
C ASP A 13 9.93 8.63 4.64
N GLU A 14 9.85 7.30 4.42
CA GLU A 14 10.63 6.58 3.41
C GLU A 14 10.18 6.83 1.96
N LEU A 15 8.97 7.37 1.74
CA LEU A 15 8.45 7.63 0.39
C LEU A 15 9.09 8.87 -0.25
N PRO A 16 9.43 8.84 -1.56
CA PRO A 16 9.96 10.02 -2.25
C PRO A 16 8.93 11.15 -2.33
N GLU A 17 9.38 12.40 -2.21
CA GLU A 17 8.51 13.58 -2.34
C GLU A 17 8.03 13.76 -3.78
N CYS A 18 6.77 13.40 -4.04
CA CYS A 18 6.13 13.45 -5.35
C CYS A 18 4.66 13.90 -5.24
N GLU A 19 3.98 14.11 -6.37
CA GLU A 19 2.53 14.45 -6.36
C GLU A 19 1.70 13.36 -5.67
N LEU A 20 1.97 12.08 -5.98
CA LEU A 20 1.23 10.94 -5.40
C LEU A 20 1.36 10.87 -3.86
N LYS A 21 2.52 11.22 -3.29
CA LYS A 21 2.72 11.31 -1.83
C LYS A 21 1.85 12.42 -1.23
N ARG A 22 1.73 13.57 -1.90
CA ARG A 22 0.87 14.69 -1.45
C ARG A 22 -0.62 14.36 -1.57
N GLU A 23 -1.05 13.72 -2.67
CA GLU A 23 -2.44 13.25 -2.82
C GLU A 23 -2.79 12.21 -1.74
N ALA A 24 -1.90 11.24 -1.50
CA ALA A 24 -2.06 10.26 -0.43
C ALA A 24 -2.14 10.93 0.95
N TYR A 25 -1.29 11.93 1.23
CA TYR A 25 -1.36 12.70 2.48
C TYR A 25 -2.75 13.34 2.70
N GLN A 26 -3.30 14.03 1.70
CA GLN A 26 -4.59 14.70 1.82
C GLN A 26 -5.76 13.71 1.94
N ALA A 27 -5.71 12.59 1.22
CA ALA A 27 -6.69 11.52 1.32
C ALA A 27 -6.69 10.88 2.73
N LEU A 28 -5.50 10.55 3.25
CA LEU A 28 -5.33 9.98 4.59
C LEU A 28 -5.72 10.97 5.70
N LYS A 29 -5.43 12.27 5.54
CA LYS A 29 -5.85 13.33 6.46
C LYS A 29 -7.36 13.39 6.57
N THR A 30 -8.05 13.51 5.44
CA THR A 30 -9.52 13.54 5.37
C THR A 30 -10.14 12.28 6.00
N PHE A 31 -9.54 11.12 5.76
CA PHE A 31 -9.98 9.85 6.33
C PHE A 31 -9.80 9.79 7.86
N ALA A 32 -8.67 10.26 8.39
CA ALA A 32 -8.41 10.29 9.82
C ALA A 32 -9.31 11.28 10.58
N GLU A 33 -9.56 12.46 10.01
CA GLU A 33 -10.49 13.46 10.56
C GLU A 33 -11.92 12.93 10.66
N GLY A 34 -12.36 12.13 9.68
CA GLY A 34 -13.67 11.48 9.67
C GLY A 34 -13.91 10.45 10.79
N TRP A 35 -12.85 9.99 11.49
CA TRP A 35 -12.95 9.02 12.60
C TRP A 35 -12.88 9.68 13.98
N GLY A 36 -12.78 11.02 14.04
CA GLY A 36 -12.81 11.81 15.27
C GLY A 36 -11.44 12.21 15.80
N GLU A 37 -11.43 13.17 16.73
CA GLU A 37 -10.23 13.94 17.12
C GLU A 37 -9.03 13.08 17.53
N GLY A 38 -9.25 11.97 18.24
CA GLY A 38 -8.16 11.07 18.66
C GLY A 38 -7.45 10.34 17.52
N TYR A 39 -8.06 10.26 16.33
CA TYR A 39 -7.43 9.75 15.11
C TYR A 39 -6.79 10.88 14.30
N ALA A 40 -7.43 12.05 14.22
CA ALA A 40 -6.86 13.25 13.61
C ALA A 40 -5.56 13.69 14.30
N GLU A 41 -5.52 13.69 15.64
CA GLU A 41 -4.32 14.02 16.41
C GLU A 41 -3.21 13.00 16.19
N ALA A 42 -3.52 11.70 16.22
CA ALA A 42 -2.55 10.66 15.92
C ALA A 42 -2.03 10.73 14.47
N PHE A 43 -2.81 11.27 13.53
CA PHE A 43 -2.38 11.52 12.16
C PHE A 43 -1.41 12.70 12.07
N ARG A 44 -1.72 13.83 12.73
CA ARG A 44 -0.84 15.01 12.80
C ARG A 44 0.48 14.72 13.52
N GLU A 45 0.45 13.87 14.55
CA GLU A 45 1.64 13.40 15.27
C GLU A 45 2.53 12.48 14.40
N ALA A 46 1.93 11.68 13.52
CA ALA A 46 2.60 10.64 12.75
C ALA A 46 3.13 11.10 11.41
N LEU A 47 2.32 11.81 10.62
CA LEU A 47 2.70 12.29 9.28
C LEU A 47 2.93 13.80 9.34
N ARG A 48 4.20 14.19 9.29
CA ARG A 48 4.59 15.59 9.07
C ARG A 48 3.97 16.09 7.77
N GLU A 49 3.52 17.34 7.73
CA GLU A 49 3.05 17.94 6.48
C GLU A 49 4.16 17.89 5.43
N PRO A 50 3.95 17.25 4.26
CA PRO A 50 4.94 17.21 3.20
C PRO A 50 5.21 18.65 2.75
N SER A 51 6.45 19.09 2.92
CA SER A 51 6.84 20.49 2.74
C SER A 51 6.44 20.97 1.35
N GLY A 52 5.54 21.95 1.29
CA GLY A 52 5.04 22.55 0.05
C GLY A 52 6.10 23.28 -0.80
N LYS A 53 7.37 23.21 -0.41
CA LYS A 53 8.51 23.60 -1.24
C LYS A 53 8.80 22.50 -2.26
N ALA A 54 8.00 22.48 -3.33
CA ALA A 54 8.53 22.10 -4.64
C ALA A 54 9.86 22.85 -4.85
N MET A 55 10.88 22.15 -5.32
CA MET A 55 12.27 22.63 -5.31
C MET A 55 12.39 23.97 -6.03
N ALA A 56 12.61 25.05 -5.26
CA ALA A 56 13.08 26.30 -5.80
C ALA A 56 14.57 26.13 -6.12
N ASN A 57 14.84 25.64 -7.33
CA ASN A 57 16.12 25.71 -8.04
C ASN A 57 17.37 25.30 -7.22
N GLN A 58 17.72 24.01 -7.27
CA GLN A 58 19.05 23.53 -6.89
C GLN A 58 19.81 22.98 -8.12
N GLU A 59 19.77 23.72 -9.24
CA GLU A 59 20.79 23.63 -10.31
C GLU A 59 21.91 24.67 -10.10
N GLN A 60 22.06 25.17 -8.86
CA GLN A 60 23.00 26.24 -8.51
C GLN A 60 24.32 25.71 -7.93
N GLU A 61 24.94 24.72 -8.59
CA GLU A 61 26.23 24.14 -8.15
C GLU A 61 27.16 23.70 -9.31
N GLN A 62 26.93 24.14 -10.55
CA GLN A 62 27.80 23.82 -11.70
C GLN A 62 28.38 25.02 -12.48
N GLU A 63 27.98 26.26 -12.18
CA GLU A 63 28.49 27.46 -12.87
C GLU A 63 29.62 28.19 -12.10
N GLN A 64 29.83 27.89 -10.82
CA GLN A 64 30.71 28.69 -9.94
C GLN A 64 32.22 28.38 -10.07
N GLU A 65 32.62 27.39 -10.88
CA GLU A 65 34.04 27.06 -11.14
C GLU A 65 34.58 27.60 -12.48
N GLN A 66 33.76 28.15 -13.39
CA GLN A 66 34.23 28.70 -14.68
C GLN A 66 34.36 30.22 -14.74
N GLU A 67 33.71 30.98 -13.84
CA GLU A 67 33.75 32.45 -13.88
C GLU A 67 34.98 33.08 -13.21
N GLN A 68 35.80 32.31 -12.48
CA GLN A 68 36.85 32.89 -11.61
C GLN A 68 38.25 33.04 -12.25
N GLU A 69 38.44 32.68 -13.53
CA GLU A 69 39.78 32.68 -14.16
C GLU A 69 40.01 33.67 -15.34
N GLN A 70 39.01 34.42 -15.84
CA GLN A 70 39.21 35.34 -16.98
C GLN A 70 38.58 36.74 -16.84
N GLU A 71 38.75 37.39 -15.69
CA GLU A 71 38.75 38.87 -15.65
C GLU A 71 40.17 39.41 -15.97
N GLN A 72 40.46 39.68 -17.25
CA GLN A 72 41.52 40.62 -17.67
C GLN A 72 41.07 41.48 -18.87
N GLU A 73 40.31 42.53 -18.58
CA GLU A 73 40.13 43.73 -19.42
C GLU A 73 41.49 44.49 -19.59
N PRO A 74 41.72 45.36 -20.62
CA PRO A 74 40.69 46.25 -21.17
C PRO A 74 40.63 46.55 -22.69
N ASN A 75 39.44 47.05 -23.08
CA ASN A 75 39.03 48.01 -24.15
C ASN A 75 40.13 48.89 -24.84
N PRO A 76 39.87 49.58 -26.01
CA PRO A 76 38.65 49.62 -26.84
C PRO A 76 38.86 49.62 -28.39
N VAL A 77 37.73 49.67 -29.14
CA VAL A 77 37.42 50.53 -30.34
C VAL A 77 36.73 49.80 -31.52
N ARG A 78 35.45 50.18 -31.77
CA ARG A 78 34.71 50.33 -33.07
C ARG A 78 34.92 49.27 -34.19
N LEU A 79 33.89 48.74 -34.86
CA LEU A 79 32.80 49.46 -35.57
C LEU A 79 31.83 48.45 -36.26
N ARG A 80 30.61 48.90 -36.60
CA ARG A 80 29.65 48.35 -37.60
C ARG A 80 28.64 47.25 -37.21
N ALA A 81 27.38 47.69 -37.10
CA ALA A 81 26.18 47.00 -37.59
C ALA A 81 26.06 47.16 -39.15
N PRO A 82 25.02 46.71 -39.90
CA PRO A 82 23.69 46.23 -39.45
C PRO A 82 23.00 45.09 -40.28
N VAL A 83 21.69 44.88 -39.98
CA VAL A 83 20.56 44.39 -40.84
C VAL A 83 20.05 42.94 -40.64
N GLY A 84 18.69 42.82 -40.51
CA GLY A 84 17.87 41.59 -40.58
C GLY A 84 17.15 41.26 -39.26
N GLU A 85 15.98 41.80 -38.89
CA GLU A 85 14.59 41.65 -39.43
C GLU A 85 13.88 40.29 -39.18
N GLY A 86 12.62 40.34 -38.68
CA GLY A 86 11.68 39.21 -38.49
C GLY A 86 11.88 38.43 -37.17
N LEU A 87 11.13 38.56 -36.07
CA LEU A 87 9.72 38.89 -35.77
C LEU A 87 8.65 37.83 -36.14
N GLN A 88 7.78 37.54 -35.15
CA GLN A 88 6.47 36.85 -35.19
C GLN A 88 6.52 35.31 -35.30
N SER A 89 6.10 34.55 -34.27
CA SER A 89 4.72 34.24 -33.81
C SER A 89 4.04 33.18 -34.72
N ASP A 90 3.12 32.30 -34.28
CA ASP A 90 2.05 32.51 -33.30
C ASP A 90 1.38 31.19 -32.86
N LEU A 91 0.35 31.34 -32.00
CA LEU A 91 -0.84 30.47 -31.88
C LEU A 91 -0.79 29.08 -31.20
N VAL A 92 -1.11 29.16 -29.91
CA VAL A 92 -1.94 28.23 -29.15
C VAL A 92 -3.22 27.76 -29.90
N SER A 93 -3.58 26.50 -29.73
CA SER A 93 -5.00 26.03 -29.70
C SER A 93 -5.11 25.06 -28.51
N THR A 94 -5.89 25.32 -27.45
CA THR A 94 -7.38 25.47 -27.36
C THR A 94 -8.10 24.32 -28.07
N ARG A 95 -9.15 23.63 -27.58
CA ARG A 95 -10.11 23.74 -26.45
C ARG A 95 -10.87 22.37 -26.41
N THR A 96 -11.47 21.84 -25.33
CA THR A 96 -11.52 22.19 -23.89
C THR A 96 -12.20 21.03 -23.09
N ARG A 97 -12.16 21.08 -21.74
CA ARG A 97 -13.07 20.49 -20.70
C ARG A 97 -14.24 19.58 -21.19
N GLN A 98 -14.63 18.49 -20.51
CA GLN A 98 -15.27 18.55 -19.17
C GLN A 98 -15.70 17.15 -18.66
N GLY A 99 -15.32 16.80 -17.42
CA GLY A 99 -16.10 15.92 -16.52
C GLY A 99 -16.02 14.39 -16.68
N GLU A 100 -15.20 13.75 -15.85
CA GLU A 100 -15.24 12.31 -15.51
C GLU A 100 -14.56 12.17 -14.14
N LEU A 101 -15.21 12.25 -12.96
CA LEU A 101 -16.36 11.49 -12.49
C LEU A 101 -16.21 9.99 -12.78
N LEU A 102 -15.66 9.26 -11.80
CA LEU A 102 -15.64 7.80 -11.71
C LEU A 102 -14.86 7.08 -12.82
N ASN A 103 -13.52 7.20 -12.86
CA ASN A 103 -12.74 6.20 -13.59
C ASN A 103 -12.69 4.87 -12.80
N ALA A 104 -13.81 4.15 -12.83
CA ALA A 104 -13.90 2.74 -12.46
C ALA A 104 -13.30 1.84 -13.56
N SER A 105 -12.04 2.10 -13.94
CA SER A 105 -11.18 1.12 -14.63
C SER A 105 -10.50 0.19 -13.63
N GLY A 106 -11.24 -0.22 -12.59
CA GLY A 106 -10.89 -1.43 -11.86
C GLY A 106 -11.30 -2.60 -12.73
N ASP A 107 -10.35 -3.43 -13.15
CA ASP A 107 -10.64 -4.62 -13.96
C ASP A 107 -11.79 -5.41 -13.29
N PRO A 108 -12.93 -5.64 -13.96
CA PRO A 108 -14.07 -6.30 -13.33
C PRO A 108 -13.73 -7.73 -12.92
N ALA A 109 -12.73 -8.34 -13.57
CA ALA A 109 -12.15 -9.62 -13.16
C ALA A 109 -11.37 -9.53 -11.83
N ALA A 110 -10.61 -8.47 -11.59
CA ALA A 110 -9.87 -8.26 -10.34
C ALA A 110 -10.83 -8.00 -9.17
N ALA A 111 -11.82 -7.12 -9.35
CA ALA A 111 -12.85 -6.88 -8.35
C ALA A 111 -13.67 -8.14 -8.02
N ALA A 112 -14.00 -8.95 -9.03
CA ALA A 112 -14.64 -10.25 -8.83
C ALA A 112 -13.73 -11.26 -8.09
N ALA A 113 -12.43 -11.26 -8.36
CA ALA A 113 -11.45 -12.12 -7.68
C ALA A 113 -11.25 -11.72 -6.20
N GLU A 114 -11.27 -10.43 -5.86
CA GLU A 114 -11.26 -9.97 -4.46
C GLU A 114 -12.51 -10.40 -3.70
N VAL A 115 -13.69 -10.20 -4.30
CA VAL A 115 -14.97 -10.68 -3.73
C VAL A 115 -14.95 -12.21 -3.57
N GLN A 116 -14.45 -12.95 -4.57
CA GLN A 116 -14.39 -14.41 -4.49
C GLN A 116 -13.39 -14.89 -3.43
N THR A 117 -12.26 -14.21 -3.27
CA THR A 117 -11.28 -14.47 -2.19
C THR A 117 -11.94 -14.26 -0.83
N ARG A 118 -12.61 -13.14 -0.62
CA ARG A 118 -13.33 -12.87 0.64
C ARG A 118 -14.36 -13.96 0.96
N VAL A 119 -15.18 -14.35 -0.01
CA VAL A 119 -16.18 -15.42 0.18
C VAL A 119 -15.50 -16.75 0.49
N ALA A 120 -14.38 -17.08 -0.16
CA ALA A 120 -13.61 -18.29 0.14
C ALA A 120 -13.03 -18.26 1.57
N VAL A 121 -12.51 -17.12 2.04
CA VAL A 121 -12.06 -16.93 3.43
C VAL A 121 -13.19 -17.21 4.43
N GLU A 122 -14.37 -16.63 4.18
CA GLU A 122 -15.56 -16.83 5.02
C GLU A 122 -16.00 -18.32 5.03
N ARG A 123 -15.94 -19.03 3.89
CA ARG A 123 -16.26 -20.46 3.78
C ARG A 123 -15.24 -21.37 4.48
N VAL A 124 -13.94 -21.19 4.27
CA VAL A 124 -12.86 -21.96 4.96
C VAL A 124 -12.96 -21.77 6.48
N PHE A 125 -13.20 -20.55 6.95
CA PHE A 125 -13.39 -20.27 8.37
C PHE A 125 -14.65 -20.92 8.94
N ALA A 126 -15.77 -20.91 8.19
CA ALA A 126 -17.01 -21.57 8.58
C ALA A 126 -16.84 -23.10 8.67
N HIS A 127 -16.13 -23.71 7.71
CA HIS A 127 -15.81 -25.14 7.71
C HIS A 127 -15.05 -25.54 8.97
N TRP A 128 -13.96 -24.84 9.30
CA TRP A 128 -13.22 -25.06 10.54
C TRP A 128 -14.10 -24.92 11.80
N ARG A 129 -14.93 -23.87 11.88
CA ARG A 129 -15.85 -23.67 13.01
C ARG A 129 -16.83 -24.82 13.20
N GLN A 130 -17.42 -25.30 12.10
CA GLN A 130 -18.33 -26.45 12.13
C GLN A 130 -17.59 -27.73 12.53
N ARG A 131 -16.36 -27.92 12.00
CA ARG A 131 -15.65 -29.18 12.05
C ARG A 131 -14.93 -29.47 13.38
N PHE A 132 -14.51 -28.40 14.07
CA PHE A 132 -13.85 -28.44 15.37
C PHE A 132 -14.71 -27.87 16.52
N GLY A 133 -15.94 -27.43 16.23
CA GLY A 133 -16.92 -27.03 17.26
C GLY A 133 -16.78 -25.59 17.77
N HIS A 134 -16.03 -24.72 17.06
CA HIS A 134 -15.77 -23.33 17.44
C HIS A 134 -16.94 -22.38 17.13
N ALA A 135 -18.12 -22.71 17.65
CA ALA A 135 -19.37 -21.96 17.41
C ALA A 135 -19.30 -20.48 17.81
N LYS A 136 -18.42 -20.10 18.76
CA LYS A 136 -18.23 -18.70 19.22
C LYS A 136 -17.01 -18.00 18.62
N ALA A 137 -16.20 -18.66 17.80
CA ALA A 137 -15.01 -18.03 17.21
C ALA A 137 -15.40 -16.98 16.17
N VAL A 138 -14.65 -15.88 16.16
CA VAL A 138 -14.79 -14.75 15.23
C VAL A 138 -13.66 -14.79 14.21
N LEU A 139 -13.96 -14.36 12.98
CA LEU A 139 -12.97 -14.12 11.93
C LEU A 139 -12.24 -12.81 12.23
N ASP A 140 -11.27 -12.88 13.15
CA ASP A 140 -10.38 -11.75 13.44
C ASP A 140 -9.35 -11.53 12.32
N THR A 141 -8.66 -10.39 12.36
CA THR A 141 -7.64 -10.00 11.37
C THR A 141 -6.53 -11.03 11.20
N LYS A 142 -6.13 -11.74 12.27
CA LYS A 142 -5.07 -12.75 12.20
C LYS A 142 -5.56 -13.99 11.46
N ARG A 143 -6.77 -14.48 11.78
CA ARG A 143 -7.39 -15.60 11.07
C ARG A 143 -7.65 -15.27 9.60
N HIS A 144 -8.21 -14.08 9.32
CA HIS A 144 -8.41 -13.58 7.97
C HIS A 144 -7.10 -13.62 7.17
N ASN A 145 -6.03 -12.96 7.66
CA ASN A 145 -4.78 -12.85 6.92
C ASN A 145 -4.11 -14.20 6.65
N ILE A 146 -4.20 -15.14 7.59
CA ILE A 146 -3.67 -16.50 7.40
C ILE A 146 -4.45 -17.25 6.32
N ILE A 147 -5.79 -17.21 6.33
CA ILE A 147 -6.60 -17.89 5.31
C ILE A 147 -6.40 -17.24 3.94
N SER A 148 -6.40 -15.90 3.86
CA SER A 148 -6.16 -15.17 2.60
C SER A 148 -4.78 -15.44 2.02
N SER A 149 -3.75 -15.53 2.86
CA SER A 149 -2.39 -15.91 2.43
C SER A 149 -2.33 -17.34 1.90
N ALA A 150 -3.00 -18.27 2.57
CA ALA A 150 -3.07 -19.67 2.15
C ALA A 150 -3.82 -19.83 0.81
N LEU A 151 -4.91 -19.08 0.58
CA LEU A 151 -5.65 -19.04 -0.69
C LEU A 151 -4.83 -18.49 -1.88
N GLY A 152 -3.70 -17.84 -1.64
CA GLY A 152 -2.76 -17.44 -2.70
C GLY A 152 -1.92 -18.60 -3.27
N MET A 153 -1.91 -19.75 -2.61
CA MET A 153 -1.10 -20.93 -3.00
C MET A 153 -1.93 -22.22 -3.11
N TYR A 154 -3.05 -22.32 -2.38
CA TYR A 154 -3.89 -23.51 -2.29
C TYR A 154 -5.35 -23.17 -2.64
N SER A 155 -6.10 -24.12 -3.19
CA SER A 155 -7.53 -23.90 -3.41
C SER A 155 -8.31 -23.98 -2.09
N GLU A 156 -9.51 -23.39 -2.07
CA GLU A 156 -10.44 -23.55 -0.93
C GLU A 156 -10.70 -25.02 -0.57
N ALA A 157 -10.78 -25.90 -1.57
CA ALA A 157 -10.98 -27.33 -1.35
C ALA A 157 -9.79 -27.96 -0.63
N ASP A 158 -8.56 -27.62 -1.03
CA ASP A 158 -7.33 -28.10 -0.38
C ASP A 158 -7.27 -27.61 1.08
N LEU A 159 -7.60 -26.34 1.34
CA LEU A 159 -7.60 -25.80 2.70
C LEU A 159 -8.64 -26.49 3.60
N CYS A 160 -9.85 -26.76 3.07
CA CYS A 160 -10.88 -27.51 3.79
C CYS A 160 -10.45 -28.96 4.06
N GLN A 161 -9.82 -29.63 3.08
CA GLN A 161 -9.27 -30.98 3.25
C GLN A 161 -8.12 -31.01 4.27
N ALA A 162 -7.22 -30.02 4.25
CA ALA A 162 -6.12 -29.90 5.20
C ALA A 162 -6.63 -29.72 6.64
N ILE A 163 -7.64 -28.86 6.82
CA ILE A 163 -8.36 -28.68 8.10
C ILE A 163 -8.98 -30.00 8.57
N ASP A 164 -9.60 -30.77 7.67
CA ASP A 164 -10.19 -32.07 7.98
C ASP A 164 -9.17 -33.12 8.45
N GLY A 165 -8.01 -33.22 7.78
CA GLY A 165 -6.97 -34.19 8.11
C GLY A 165 -6.37 -34.02 9.51
N TYR A 166 -6.33 -32.79 10.04
CA TYR A 166 -5.85 -32.52 11.40
C TYR A 166 -6.65 -33.24 12.51
N ARG A 167 -7.89 -33.68 12.23
CA ARG A 167 -8.66 -34.52 13.18
C ARG A 167 -8.10 -35.93 13.36
N ASN A 168 -7.28 -36.40 12.43
CA ASN A 168 -6.58 -37.67 12.53
C ASN A 168 -5.26 -37.54 13.30
N SER A 169 -4.81 -36.30 13.60
CA SER A 169 -3.56 -36.05 14.31
C SER A 169 -3.75 -36.17 15.84
N PRO A 170 -3.12 -37.16 16.51
CA PRO A 170 -3.31 -37.35 17.95
C PRO A 170 -2.90 -36.11 18.76
N HIS A 171 -1.78 -35.49 18.38
CA HIS A 171 -1.25 -34.30 19.05
C HIS A 171 -2.23 -33.12 19.04
N HIS A 172 -2.91 -32.86 17.92
CA HIS A 172 -3.86 -31.75 17.79
C HIS A 172 -5.17 -32.05 18.51
N MET A 173 -5.59 -33.33 18.56
CA MET A 173 -6.79 -33.81 19.27
C MET A 173 -6.62 -33.93 20.79
N GLY A 174 -5.52 -33.45 21.36
CA GLY A 174 -5.26 -33.52 22.80
C GLY A 174 -4.72 -34.87 23.29
N HIS A 175 -4.36 -35.79 22.39
CA HIS A 175 -3.58 -36.98 22.74
C HIS A 175 -2.08 -36.62 22.74
N ASN A 176 -1.70 -35.77 23.70
CA ASN A 176 -0.34 -35.34 23.98
C ASN A 176 -0.12 -35.29 25.50
N ASP A 177 1.14 -35.21 25.94
CA ASP A 177 1.52 -35.26 27.37
C ASP A 177 0.86 -34.21 28.27
N ARG A 178 0.25 -33.17 27.69
CA ARG A 178 -0.44 -32.07 28.37
C ARG A 178 -1.96 -32.15 28.27
N ASN A 179 -2.52 -33.19 27.62
CA ASN A 179 -3.93 -33.33 27.27
C ASN A 179 -4.56 -32.07 26.63
N THR A 180 -3.76 -31.26 25.92
CA THR A 180 -4.19 -29.95 25.42
C THR A 180 -4.59 -30.06 23.95
N VAL A 181 -5.84 -29.72 23.62
CA VAL A 181 -6.29 -29.61 22.22
C VAL A 181 -5.60 -28.42 21.56
N TYR A 182 -5.01 -28.64 20.39
CA TYR A 182 -4.34 -27.63 19.58
C TYR A 182 -5.03 -27.55 18.23
N ASP A 183 -6.16 -26.86 18.17
CA ASP A 183 -7.04 -26.88 17.00
C ASP A 183 -7.40 -25.50 16.42
N ASP A 184 -6.68 -24.44 16.82
CA ASP A 184 -6.87 -23.12 16.21
C ASP A 184 -6.36 -23.12 14.76
N ILE A 185 -7.18 -22.58 13.85
CA ILE A 185 -6.89 -22.51 12.40
C ILE A 185 -5.55 -21.80 12.08
N THR A 186 -5.05 -20.92 12.95
CA THR A 186 -3.73 -20.27 12.78
C THR A 186 -2.53 -21.16 13.08
N LEU A 187 -2.77 -22.40 13.54
CA LEU A 187 -1.78 -23.48 13.60
C LEU A 187 -1.83 -24.33 12.31
N PHE A 188 -3.03 -24.68 11.84
CA PHE A 188 -3.23 -25.53 10.66
C PHE A 188 -2.78 -24.88 9.35
N LEU A 189 -3.06 -23.59 9.17
CA LEU A 189 -2.81 -22.87 7.92
C LEU A 189 -1.61 -21.91 8.00
N ARG A 190 -0.71 -22.10 8.97
CA ARG A 190 0.41 -21.18 9.24
C ARG A 190 1.35 -21.00 8.04
N ASP A 191 1.66 -22.10 7.37
CA ASP A 191 2.62 -22.19 6.27
C ASP A 191 2.33 -23.44 5.44
N ALA A 192 3.00 -23.55 4.28
CA ALA A 192 2.84 -24.67 3.36
C ALA A 192 3.12 -26.05 4.02
N GLN A 193 4.09 -26.14 4.94
CA GLN A 193 4.43 -27.40 5.60
C GLN A 193 3.27 -27.92 6.47
N HIS A 194 2.54 -27.02 7.13
CA HIS A 194 1.37 -27.38 7.94
C HIS A 194 0.17 -27.74 7.05
N ILE A 195 -0.08 -26.97 5.98
CA ILE A 195 -1.16 -27.27 5.02
C ILE A 195 -0.92 -28.64 4.37
N ASP A 196 0.30 -28.89 3.86
CA ASP A 196 0.71 -30.16 3.26
C ASP A 196 0.69 -31.34 4.26
N ALA A 197 0.80 -31.09 5.56
CA ALA A 197 0.70 -32.11 6.59
C ALA A 197 -0.77 -32.49 6.88
N GLY A 198 -1.70 -31.55 6.73
CA GLY A 198 -3.14 -31.80 6.82
C GLY A 198 -3.72 -32.53 5.60
N LEU A 199 -3.06 -32.47 4.44
CA LEU A 199 -3.51 -33.13 3.20
C LEU A 199 -3.19 -34.64 3.11
N ARG A 200 -2.55 -35.22 4.14
CA ARG A 200 -1.99 -36.59 4.15
C ARG A 200 -2.82 -37.60 4.94
#